data_AF-A0A6G4CQ31-F1
#
_entry.id   AF-A0A6G4CQ31-F1
#
_cell.length_a   1.000
_cell.length_b   1.000
_cell.length_c   1.000
_cell.angle_alpha   90.00
_cell.angle_beta   90.00
_cell.angle_gamma   90.00
#
_symmetry.space_group_name_H-M   'P 1'
#
loop_
_entity.id
_entity.type
_entity.pdbx_description
1 polymer ?
#
loop_
_entity_poly.entity_id
_entity_poly.type
_entity_poly.pdbx_seq_one_letter_code
_entity_poly.pdbx_strand_id
1 'polypeptide(L)'
;ENGYVNAILSGNTLATYDLEKGMFGTVLGQETFEAEKNAHYNYMEAINEARRAGSLEELMASGKVKDGILKACVEKDVPVVLAGTIRDRFTLPNVYDNVYEAQDAMRKHTRKSTMLICLSTVLHTIASGNMTPSYTVRDGVVRPVYIYSIDIQEFSVNKLSDRGTLEVKTLVTNAQDFITNIAKALVK
;
A
#
# COMPACT_ATOMS: atom_id res chain seq x y z
N GLU A 1 3.20 2.33 12.80
CA GLU A 1 3.58 2.35 14.24
C GLU A 1 3.34 3.70 14.91
N ASN A 2 3.94 4.81 14.43
CA ASN A 2 3.85 6.14 15.06
C ASN A 2 2.56 6.94 14.77
N GLY A 3 1.49 6.30 14.29
CA GLY A 3 0.18 6.95 14.08
C GLY A 3 0.04 7.87 12.86
N TYR A 4 1.04 7.95 11.98
CA TYR A 4 0.99 8.83 10.79
C TYR A 4 0.09 8.33 9.65
N VAL A 5 -0.26 7.04 9.63
CA VAL A 5 -1.02 6.40 8.55
C VAL A 5 -2.36 5.92 9.09
N ASN A 6 -3.45 6.32 8.45
CA ASN A 6 -4.81 5.94 8.85
C ASN A 6 -5.44 4.85 7.99
N ALA A 7 -4.89 4.56 6.82
CA ALA A 7 -5.27 3.44 5.96
C ALA A 7 -4.18 3.19 4.92
N ILE A 8 -4.05 1.94 4.46
CA ILE A 8 -3.20 1.56 3.33
C ILE A 8 -4.08 1.00 2.22
N LEU A 9 -3.91 1.52 1.01
CA LEU A 9 -4.56 1.02 -0.20
C LEU A 9 -3.48 0.43 -1.11
N SER A 10 -3.54 -0.86 -1.36
CA SER A 10 -2.51 -1.57 -2.13
C SER A 10 -3.09 -2.78 -2.86
N GLY A 11 -2.22 -3.63 -3.38
CA GLY A 11 -2.58 -4.88 -4.02
C GLY A 11 -1.85 -6.08 -3.41
N ASN A 12 -2.24 -7.26 -3.89
CA ASN A 12 -1.75 -8.55 -3.41
C ASN A 12 -0.21 -8.69 -3.44
N THR A 13 0.45 -8.16 -4.47
CA THR A 13 1.91 -8.29 -4.62
C THR A 13 2.69 -7.62 -3.48
N LEU A 14 2.34 -6.38 -3.10
CA LEU A 14 3.03 -5.68 -2.01
C LEU A 14 2.82 -6.41 -0.70
N ALA A 15 1.56 -6.78 -0.41
CA ALA A 15 1.20 -7.51 0.79
C ALA A 15 1.95 -8.84 0.90
N THR A 16 2.07 -9.58 -0.21
CA THR A 16 2.75 -10.88 -0.19
C THR A 16 4.26 -10.73 0.01
N TYR A 17 4.91 -9.74 -0.62
CA TYR A 17 6.34 -9.49 -0.38
C TYR A 17 6.63 -8.97 1.03
N ASP A 18 5.70 -8.21 1.63
CA ASP A 18 5.79 -7.81 3.03
C ASP A 18 5.76 -9.04 3.96
N LEU A 19 4.84 -9.99 3.71
CA LEU A 19 4.81 -11.26 4.44
C LEU A 19 6.05 -12.11 4.19
N GLU A 20 6.53 -12.20 2.93
CA GLU A 20 7.75 -12.92 2.59
C GLU A 20 8.93 -12.40 3.42
N LYS A 21 9.07 -11.07 3.49
CA LYS A 21 10.14 -10.43 4.27
C LYS A 21 9.97 -10.70 5.75
N GLY A 22 8.76 -10.53 6.29
CA GLY A 22 8.48 -10.69 7.72
C GLY A 22 8.53 -12.13 8.21
N MET A 23 8.37 -13.13 7.33
CA MET A 23 8.42 -14.56 7.70
C MET A 23 9.76 -15.21 7.41
N PHE A 24 10.39 -14.85 6.27
CA PHE A 24 11.56 -15.57 5.75
C PHE A 24 12.78 -14.67 5.58
N GLY A 25 12.68 -13.37 5.84
CA GLY A 25 13.78 -12.43 5.68
C GLY A 25 14.09 -12.08 4.22
N THR A 26 13.30 -12.53 3.26
CA THR A 26 13.56 -12.40 1.82
C THR A 26 12.49 -11.58 1.08
N VAL A 27 12.88 -10.99 -0.05
CA VAL A 27 11.98 -10.50 -1.10
C VAL A 27 12.50 -11.05 -2.42
N LEU A 28 11.63 -11.66 -3.24
CA LEU A 28 12.06 -12.39 -4.45
C LEU A 28 13.07 -13.51 -4.13
N GLY A 29 12.91 -14.16 -2.98
CA GLY A 29 13.79 -15.23 -2.52
C GLY A 29 15.20 -14.81 -2.14
N GLN A 30 15.45 -13.51 -1.92
CA GLN A 30 16.76 -12.97 -1.58
C GLN A 30 16.68 -12.06 -0.35
N GLU A 31 17.65 -12.18 0.57
CA GLU A 31 17.74 -11.31 1.75
C GLU A 31 18.16 -9.89 1.37
N THR A 32 19.13 -9.81 0.44
CA THR A 32 19.62 -8.59 -0.21
C THR A 32 19.39 -8.73 -1.72
N PHE A 33 18.84 -7.70 -2.35
CA PHE A 33 18.59 -7.73 -3.79
C PHE A 33 19.92 -7.64 -4.56
N GLU A 34 20.33 -8.72 -5.19
CA GLU A 34 21.53 -8.76 -6.06
C GLU A 34 21.16 -8.62 -7.54
N ALA A 35 20.13 -9.35 -7.96
CA ALA A 35 19.62 -9.37 -9.32
C ALA A 35 18.17 -9.90 -9.33
N GLU A 36 17.46 -9.69 -10.43
CA GLU A 36 16.16 -10.33 -10.64
C GLU A 36 16.33 -11.85 -10.73
N LYS A 37 15.70 -12.59 -9.80
CA LYS A 37 15.69 -14.06 -9.78
C LYS A 37 14.24 -14.54 -9.83
N ASN A 38 13.99 -15.62 -10.57
CA ASN A 38 12.67 -16.27 -10.64
C ASN A 38 12.42 -17.22 -9.44
N ALA A 39 12.96 -16.90 -8.26
CA ALA A 39 12.80 -17.70 -7.06
C ALA A 39 11.55 -17.23 -6.30
N HIS A 40 10.44 -17.96 -6.45
CA HIS A 40 9.16 -17.60 -5.83
C HIS A 40 8.73 -18.55 -4.70
N TYR A 41 9.62 -19.40 -4.19
CA TYR A 41 9.26 -20.38 -3.16
C TYR A 41 8.74 -19.71 -1.88
N ASN A 42 9.49 -18.76 -1.33
CA ASN A 42 9.08 -18.05 -0.11
C ASN A 42 7.83 -17.19 -0.35
N TYR A 43 7.71 -16.56 -1.52
CA TYR A 43 6.50 -15.82 -1.92
C TYR A 43 5.25 -16.72 -1.92
N MET A 44 5.35 -17.90 -2.54
CA MET A 44 4.24 -18.86 -2.59
C MET A 44 3.95 -19.44 -1.20
N GLU A 45 4.97 -19.70 -0.39
CA GLU A 45 4.77 -20.21 0.95
C GLU A 45 4.13 -19.18 1.88
N ALA A 46 4.44 -17.89 1.73
CA ALA A 46 3.74 -16.80 2.44
C ALA A 46 2.24 -16.80 2.12
N ILE A 47 1.86 -16.99 0.84
CA ILE A 47 0.45 -17.12 0.44
C ILE A 47 -0.16 -18.38 1.05
N ASN A 48 0.51 -19.52 0.97
CA ASN A 48 0.00 -20.77 1.52
C ASN A 48 -0.26 -20.65 3.02
N GLU A 49 0.67 -20.07 3.76
CA GLU A 49 0.54 -19.86 5.20
C GLU A 49 -0.60 -18.91 5.55
N ALA A 50 -0.75 -17.81 4.81
CA ALA A 50 -1.89 -16.91 4.98
C ALA A 50 -3.23 -17.62 4.72
N ARG A 51 -3.31 -18.44 3.65
CA ARG A 51 -4.52 -19.20 3.34
C ARG A 51 -4.80 -20.32 4.33
N ARG A 52 -3.76 -20.99 4.87
CA ARG A 52 -3.89 -21.99 5.95
C ARG A 52 -4.38 -21.36 7.24
N ALA A 53 -3.93 -20.13 7.55
CA ALA A 53 -4.38 -19.39 8.72
C ALA A 53 -5.85 -18.97 8.61
N GLY A 54 -6.35 -18.68 7.41
CA GLY A 54 -7.73 -18.27 7.14
C GLY A 54 -7.89 -16.78 6.90
N SER A 55 -7.06 -15.96 7.56
CA SER A 55 -6.99 -14.52 7.42
C SER A 55 -5.57 -13.99 7.71
N LEU A 56 -5.29 -12.76 7.28
CA LEU A 56 -4.03 -12.08 7.63
C LEU A 56 -3.92 -11.86 9.13
N GLU A 57 -5.02 -11.55 9.80
CA GLU A 57 -5.09 -11.32 11.24
C GLU A 57 -4.72 -12.59 12.02
N GLU A 58 -5.26 -13.75 11.63
CA GLU A 58 -4.90 -15.05 12.22
C GLU A 58 -3.45 -15.42 11.91
N LEU A 59 -2.95 -15.13 10.71
CA LEU A 59 -1.54 -15.34 10.37
C LEU A 59 -0.62 -14.50 11.28
N MET A 60 -0.95 -13.22 11.51
CA MET A 60 -0.17 -12.37 12.42
C MET A 60 -0.22 -12.91 13.86
N ALA A 61 -1.39 -13.32 14.33
CA ALA A 61 -1.59 -13.89 15.67
C ALA A 61 -0.82 -15.20 15.89
N SER A 62 -0.54 -15.97 14.82
CA SER A 62 0.26 -17.19 14.89
C SER A 62 1.73 -16.96 15.29
N GLY A 63 2.23 -15.72 15.21
CA GLY A 63 3.62 -15.36 15.49
C GLY A 63 4.62 -15.78 14.41
N LYS A 64 4.16 -16.32 13.27
CA LYS A 64 5.02 -16.64 12.11
C LYS A 64 5.59 -15.37 11.45
N VAL A 65 4.81 -14.29 11.41
CA VAL A 65 5.26 -12.99 10.87
C VAL A 65 5.94 -12.18 11.98
N LYS A 66 7.22 -11.86 11.78
CA LYS A 66 8.07 -11.22 12.81
C LYS A 66 7.96 -9.70 12.81
N ASP A 67 7.91 -9.08 11.63
CA ASP A 67 7.79 -7.64 11.42
C ASP A 67 7.10 -7.37 10.06
N GLY A 68 7.01 -6.10 9.67
CA GLY A 68 6.46 -5.69 8.37
C GLY A 68 5.30 -4.70 8.47
N ILE A 69 4.92 -4.16 7.31
CA ILE A 69 3.87 -3.16 7.15
C ILE A 69 2.52 -3.72 7.61
N LEU A 70 2.16 -4.93 7.16
CA LEU A 70 0.89 -5.56 7.48
C LEU A 70 0.78 -5.89 8.97
N LYS A 71 1.87 -6.40 9.57
CA LYS A 71 1.91 -6.68 11.00
C LYS A 71 1.69 -5.40 11.81
N ALA A 72 2.40 -4.34 11.47
CA ALA A 72 2.23 -3.03 12.10
C ALA A 72 0.82 -2.46 11.89
N CYS A 73 0.15 -2.77 10.78
CA CYS A 73 -1.23 -2.35 10.55
C CYS A 73 -2.21 -3.12 11.44
N VAL A 74 -2.08 -4.44 11.56
CA VAL A 74 -2.90 -5.27 12.46
C VAL A 74 -2.74 -4.84 13.91
N GLU A 75 -1.51 -4.62 14.38
CA GLU A 75 -1.23 -4.21 15.76
C GLU A 75 -1.71 -2.80 16.11
N LYS A 76 -1.87 -1.93 15.10
CA LYS A 76 -2.32 -0.53 15.28
C LYS A 76 -3.74 -0.28 14.81
N ASP A 77 -4.48 -1.33 14.46
CA ASP A 77 -5.83 -1.23 13.90
C ASP A 77 -5.92 -0.25 12.72
N VAL A 78 -4.91 -0.32 11.83
CA VAL A 78 -4.87 0.47 10.59
C VAL A 78 -5.48 -0.36 9.47
N PRO A 79 -6.59 0.08 8.86
CA PRO A 79 -7.23 -0.64 7.75
C PRO A 79 -6.30 -0.79 6.55
N VAL A 80 -6.27 -2.00 5.99
CA VAL A 80 -5.57 -2.31 4.74
C VAL A 80 -6.58 -2.81 3.72
N VAL A 81 -6.66 -2.14 2.57
CA VAL A 81 -7.48 -2.57 1.43
C VAL A 81 -6.56 -3.12 0.36
N LEU A 82 -6.70 -4.41 0.04
CA LEU A 82 -5.91 -5.09 -0.98
C LEU A 82 -6.78 -5.38 -2.20
N ALA A 83 -6.58 -4.63 -3.28
CA ALA A 83 -7.27 -4.86 -4.54
C ALA A 83 -6.56 -5.94 -5.37
N GLY A 84 -7.30 -6.96 -5.80
CA GLY A 84 -6.82 -7.97 -6.72
C GLY A 84 -6.63 -7.41 -8.13
N THR A 85 -5.73 -8.02 -8.88
CA THR A 85 -5.42 -7.64 -10.26
C THR A 85 -5.34 -8.88 -11.14
N ILE A 86 -5.56 -8.72 -12.44
CA ILE A 86 -5.51 -9.82 -13.43
C ILE A 86 -4.13 -10.50 -13.55
N ARG A 87 -3.08 -9.94 -12.94
CA ARG A 87 -1.73 -10.52 -12.95
C ARG A 87 -1.47 -11.42 -11.73
N ASP A 88 -2.35 -11.37 -10.73
CA ASP A 88 -2.19 -12.14 -9.50
C ASP A 88 -2.41 -13.62 -9.81
N ARG A 89 -1.35 -14.41 -9.68
CA ARG A 89 -1.40 -15.87 -9.89
C ARG A 89 -2.18 -16.55 -8.77
N PHE A 90 -2.01 -16.04 -7.55
CA PHE A 90 -2.67 -16.47 -6.34
C PHE A 90 -2.85 -15.25 -5.43
N THR A 91 -3.90 -15.26 -4.62
CA THR A 91 -4.24 -14.15 -3.73
C THR A 91 -4.24 -14.56 -2.26
N LEU A 92 -3.83 -13.61 -1.41
CA LEU A 92 -4.01 -13.67 0.04
C LEU A 92 -5.52 -13.67 0.39
N PRO A 93 -5.94 -14.24 1.52
CA PRO A 93 -7.36 -14.36 1.89
C PRO A 93 -8.11 -13.03 2.00
N ASN A 94 -7.42 -11.93 2.34
CA ASN A 94 -8.03 -10.61 2.54
C ASN A 94 -8.06 -9.75 1.25
N VAL A 95 -7.70 -10.31 0.10
CA VAL A 95 -7.70 -9.59 -1.19
C VAL A 95 -9.11 -9.55 -1.78
N TYR A 96 -9.53 -8.39 -2.24
CA TYR A 96 -10.76 -8.22 -3.00
C TYR A 96 -10.55 -8.69 -4.44
N ASP A 97 -11.11 -9.84 -4.80
CA ASP A 97 -11.08 -10.35 -6.18
C ASP A 97 -12.02 -9.56 -7.12
N ASN A 98 -13.09 -8.98 -6.56
CA ASN A 98 -14.00 -8.10 -7.30
C ASN A 98 -13.52 -6.65 -7.26
N VAL A 99 -13.17 -6.10 -8.43
CA VAL A 99 -12.64 -4.74 -8.57
C VAL A 99 -13.60 -3.63 -8.14
N TYR A 100 -14.92 -3.84 -8.22
CA TYR A 100 -15.90 -2.85 -7.77
C TYR A 100 -16.02 -2.84 -6.25
N GLU A 101 -15.98 -4.01 -5.62
CA GLU A 101 -15.94 -4.12 -4.16
C GLU A 101 -14.64 -3.53 -3.60
N ALA A 102 -13.51 -3.80 -4.27
CA ALA A 102 -12.23 -3.18 -3.95
C ALA A 102 -12.31 -1.65 -4.04
N GLN A 103 -12.90 -1.12 -5.12
CA GLN A 103 -13.10 0.32 -5.30
C GLN A 103 -13.97 0.92 -4.19
N ASP A 104 -15.08 0.27 -3.84
CA ASP A 104 -15.95 0.74 -2.76
C ASP A 104 -15.26 0.68 -1.39
N ALA A 105 -14.46 -0.34 -1.14
CA ALA A 105 -13.64 -0.44 0.07
C ALA A 105 -12.61 0.71 0.12
N MET A 106 -11.87 0.95 -0.96
CA MET A 106 -10.92 2.07 -1.05
C MET A 106 -11.62 3.42 -0.84
N ARG A 107 -12.79 3.64 -1.46
CA ARG A 107 -13.56 4.88 -1.38
C ARG A 107 -14.03 5.23 0.04
N LYS A 108 -14.23 4.23 0.91
CA LYS A 108 -14.56 4.46 2.34
C LYS A 108 -13.49 5.27 3.05
N HIS A 109 -12.23 5.12 2.64
CA HIS A 109 -11.09 5.82 3.18
C HIS A 109 -10.82 7.13 2.43
N THR A 110 -10.66 7.08 1.10
CA THR A 110 -10.25 8.25 0.30
C THR A 110 -11.20 9.44 0.45
N ARG A 111 -12.51 9.21 0.59
CA ARG A 111 -13.50 10.30 0.72
C ARG A 111 -13.39 11.12 2.01
N LYS A 112 -12.69 10.60 3.03
CA LYS A 112 -12.49 11.25 4.33
C LYS A 112 -11.07 11.76 4.54
N SER A 113 -10.16 11.42 3.62
CA SER A 113 -8.75 11.77 3.71
C SER A 113 -8.53 13.27 3.56
N THR A 114 -7.59 13.81 4.34
CA THR A 114 -7.06 15.17 4.17
C THR A 114 -5.73 15.17 3.42
N MET A 115 -5.11 13.99 3.30
CA MET A 115 -3.85 13.78 2.59
C MET A 115 -3.84 12.38 1.98
N LEU A 116 -3.30 12.25 0.78
CA LEU A 116 -3.01 10.99 0.10
C LEU A 116 -1.54 10.98 -0.32
N ILE A 117 -0.80 9.94 0.04
CA ILE A 117 0.59 9.72 -0.39
C ILE A 117 0.62 8.47 -1.24
N CYS A 118 0.96 8.66 -2.51
CA CYS A 118 1.02 7.63 -3.54
C CYS A 118 2.48 7.25 -3.79
N LEU A 119 2.81 5.96 -3.64
CA LEU A 119 4.20 5.46 -3.65
C LEU A 119 4.39 4.40 -4.72
N SER A 120 5.06 4.74 -5.81
CA SER A 120 5.53 3.81 -6.86
C SER A 120 4.49 2.80 -7.38
N THR A 121 3.24 3.25 -7.57
CA THR A 121 2.17 2.39 -8.09
C THR A 121 1.18 3.16 -8.95
N VAL A 122 1.39 3.20 -10.27
CA VAL A 122 0.54 3.96 -11.19
C VAL A 122 -0.94 3.57 -11.09
N LEU A 123 -1.24 2.26 -11.07
CA LEU A 123 -2.61 1.74 -11.06
C LEU A 123 -3.38 2.18 -9.81
N HIS A 124 -2.84 1.93 -8.61
CA HIS A 124 -3.51 2.30 -7.36
C HIS A 124 -3.49 3.80 -7.13
N THR A 125 -2.47 4.52 -7.61
CA THR A 125 -2.40 6.00 -7.55
C THR A 125 -3.55 6.63 -8.31
N ILE A 126 -3.75 6.22 -9.57
CA ILE A 126 -4.83 6.74 -10.41
C ILE A 126 -6.20 6.38 -9.84
N ALA A 127 -6.38 5.12 -9.44
CA ALA A 127 -7.64 4.67 -8.85
C ALA A 127 -7.98 5.47 -7.58
N SER A 128 -7.01 5.63 -6.67
CA SER A 128 -7.19 6.39 -5.43
C SER A 128 -7.46 7.86 -5.69
N GLY A 129 -6.74 8.50 -6.61
CA GLY A 129 -6.97 9.90 -6.99
C GLY A 129 -8.38 10.12 -7.54
N ASN A 130 -8.86 9.26 -8.44
CA ASN A 130 -10.23 9.34 -8.98
C ASN A 130 -11.32 9.22 -7.90
N MET A 131 -11.04 8.56 -6.78
CA MET A 131 -11.95 8.41 -5.65
C MET A 131 -11.76 9.45 -4.55
N THR A 132 -10.78 10.34 -4.69
CA THR A 132 -10.42 11.34 -3.68
C THR A 132 -11.06 12.68 -4.05
N PRO A 133 -11.92 13.25 -3.20
CA PRO A 133 -12.44 14.60 -3.40
C PRO A 133 -11.32 15.65 -3.40
N SER A 134 -11.49 16.77 -4.10
CA SER A 134 -10.53 17.89 -4.07
C SER A 134 -10.52 18.65 -2.73
N TYR A 135 -11.59 18.54 -1.96
CA TYR A 135 -11.71 19.13 -0.63
C TYR A 135 -12.51 18.22 0.30
N THR A 136 -12.35 18.43 1.59
CA THR A 136 -13.16 17.80 2.64
C THR A 136 -13.72 18.88 3.57
N VAL A 137 -14.91 18.65 4.12
CA VAL A 137 -15.50 19.53 5.13
C VAL A 137 -15.32 18.86 6.48
N ARG A 138 -14.56 19.50 7.38
CA ARG A 138 -14.40 19.07 8.77
C ARG A 138 -14.76 20.22 9.68
N ASP A 139 -15.63 19.96 10.65
CA ASP A 139 -16.10 20.96 11.63
C ASP A 139 -16.64 22.25 10.98
N GLY A 140 -17.35 22.10 9.85
CA GLY A 140 -17.90 23.23 9.08
C GLY A 140 -16.87 23.98 8.21
N VAL A 141 -15.59 23.59 8.24
CA VAL A 141 -14.52 24.25 7.49
C VAL A 141 -14.16 23.44 6.24
N VAL A 142 -14.18 24.10 5.09
CA VAL A 142 -13.67 23.54 3.82
C VAL A 142 -12.15 23.50 3.87
N ARG A 143 -11.57 22.32 3.69
CA ARG A 143 -10.12 22.10 3.66
C ARG A 143 -9.73 21.42 2.37
N PRO A 144 -8.64 21.83 1.70
CA PRO A 144 -8.15 21.09 0.56
C PRO A 144 -7.63 19.71 0.96
N VAL A 145 -7.62 18.77 0.01
CA VAL A 145 -7.00 17.46 0.15
C VAL A 145 -5.65 17.48 -0.56
N TYR A 146 -4.57 17.26 0.19
CA TYR A 146 -3.22 17.25 -0.40
C TYR A 146 -2.88 15.88 -0.97
N ILE A 147 -2.43 15.84 -2.22
CA ILE A 147 -2.07 14.58 -2.85
C ILE A 147 -0.61 14.64 -3.28
N TYR A 148 0.18 13.67 -2.82
CA TYR A 148 1.59 13.54 -3.17
C TYR A 148 1.79 12.29 -4.01
N SER A 149 2.35 12.45 -5.20
CA SER A 149 2.67 11.34 -6.12
C SER A 149 4.18 11.18 -6.23
N ILE A 150 4.70 10.06 -5.73
CA ILE A 150 6.12 9.75 -5.68
C ILE A 150 6.36 8.52 -6.55
N ASP A 151 7.14 8.69 -7.61
CA ASP A 151 7.55 7.60 -8.49
C ASP A 151 8.91 7.93 -9.10
N ILE A 152 9.68 6.93 -9.50
CA ILE A 152 10.97 7.14 -10.17
C ILE A 152 10.76 7.54 -11.64
N GLN A 153 9.62 7.17 -12.22
CA GLN A 153 9.28 7.46 -13.60
C GLN A 153 8.47 8.77 -13.68
N GLU A 154 9.01 9.76 -14.41
CA GLU A 154 8.32 11.04 -14.66
C GLU A 154 6.93 10.83 -15.28
N PHE A 155 6.82 9.87 -16.22
CA PHE A 155 5.55 9.52 -16.83
C PHE A 155 4.49 9.13 -15.80
N SER A 156 4.86 8.39 -14.76
CA SER A 156 3.96 7.88 -13.72
C SER A 156 3.38 9.00 -12.86
N VAL A 157 4.22 9.95 -12.42
CA VAL A 157 3.76 11.02 -11.52
C VAL A 157 2.83 12.02 -12.22
N ASN A 158 3.00 12.26 -13.52
CA ASN A 158 2.19 13.22 -14.27
C ASN A 158 0.75 12.73 -14.53
N LYS A 159 0.51 11.41 -14.49
CA LYS A 159 -0.83 10.84 -14.79
C LYS A 159 -1.96 11.25 -13.87
N LEU A 160 -1.63 11.71 -12.66
CA LEU A 160 -2.64 12.17 -11.71
C LEU A 160 -3.01 13.64 -11.98
N SER A 161 -2.00 14.47 -12.23
CA SER A 161 -2.17 15.87 -12.63
C SER A 161 -2.99 15.99 -13.92
N ASP A 162 -2.74 15.11 -14.89
CA ASP A 162 -3.47 15.07 -16.18
C ASP A 162 -4.97 14.76 -16.03
N ARG A 163 -5.40 14.22 -14.88
CA ARG A 163 -6.79 13.80 -14.64
C ARG A 163 -7.61 14.80 -13.83
N GLY A 164 -7.17 16.05 -13.75
CA GLY A 164 -7.93 17.13 -13.12
C GLY A 164 -7.99 17.04 -11.58
N THR A 165 -7.14 16.20 -10.98
CA THR A 165 -6.97 16.16 -9.53
C THR A 165 -6.24 17.44 -9.11
N LEU A 166 -6.97 18.36 -8.50
CA LEU A 166 -6.43 19.64 -8.02
C LEU A 166 -5.51 19.36 -6.80
N GLU A 167 -4.43 20.15 -6.67
CA GLU A 167 -3.44 20.04 -5.56
C GLU A 167 -2.57 18.77 -5.51
N VAL A 168 -2.29 18.15 -6.65
CA VAL A 168 -1.25 17.11 -6.73
C VAL A 168 0.14 17.74 -6.74
N LYS A 169 0.99 17.32 -5.81
CA LYS A 169 2.44 17.57 -5.82
C LYS A 169 3.16 16.30 -6.25
N THR A 170 3.98 16.40 -7.28
CA THR A 170 4.74 15.29 -7.83
C THR A 170 6.19 15.34 -7.38
N LEU A 171 6.79 14.18 -7.08
CA LEU A 171 8.21 14.04 -6.80
C LEU A 171 8.76 12.88 -7.61
N VAL A 172 9.67 13.18 -8.54
CA VAL A 172 10.39 12.15 -9.31
C VAL A 172 11.59 11.69 -8.50
N THR A 173 11.44 10.60 -7.76
CA THR A 173 12.49 10.06 -6.88
C THR A 173 12.23 8.60 -6.52
N ASN A 174 13.23 7.95 -5.92
CA ASN A 174 13.09 6.61 -5.38
C ASN A 174 12.18 6.64 -4.13
N ALA A 175 11.14 5.79 -4.10
CA ALA A 175 10.19 5.74 -2.98
C ALA A 175 10.85 5.31 -1.65
N GLN A 176 11.86 4.44 -1.68
CA GLN A 176 12.62 4.05 -0.48
C GLN A 176 13.37 5.25 0.10
N ASP A 177 14.03 6.05 -0.74
CA ASP A 177 14.74 7.26 -0.31
C ASP A 177 13.77 8.29 0.26
N PHE A 178 12.62 8.47 -0.40
CA PHE A 178 11.56 9.35 0.09
C PHE A 178 11.07 8.94 1.48
N ILE A 179 10.70 7.67 1.67
CA ILE A 179 10.22 7.16 2.96
C ILE A 179 11.30 7.25 4.03
N THR A 180 12.55 6.91 3.71
CA THR A 180 13.68 6.97 4.64
C THR A 180 13.94 8.41 5.12
N ASN A 181 13.91 9.38 4.20
CA ASN A 181 14.12 10.78 4.54
C ASN A 181 12.95 11.38 5.32
N ILE A 182 11.71 11.03 4.97
CA ILE A 182 10.53 11.44 5.74
C ILE A 182 10.58 10.86 7.15
N ALA A 183 10.89 9.57 7.30
CA ALA A 183 10.98 8.95 8.62
C ALA A 183 12.00 9.68 9.52
N LYS A 184 13.18 10.02 8.98
CA LYS A 184 14.20 10.81 9.69
C LYS A 184 13.72 12.23 10.04
N ALA A 185 12.94 12.86 9.17
CA ALA A 185 12.46 14.23 9.39
C ALA A 185 11.29 14.32 10.39
N LEU A 186 10.49 13.25 10.52
CA LEU A 186 9.34 13.16 11.43
C LEU A 186 9.73 12.77 12.87
N VAL A 187 10.82 12.03 13.04
CA VAL A 187 11.40 11.74 14.37
C VAL A 187 12.23 12.96 14.79
N LYS A 188 11.57 13.99 15.30
CA LYS A 188 12.18 15.10 16.03
C LYS A 188 11.98 14.92 17.53
#